data_AF-K8X427-F1
#
_entry.id   AF-K8X427-F1
#
_cell.length_a   1.000
_cell.length_b   1.000
_cell.length_c   1.000
_cell.angle_alpha   90.00
_cell.angle_beta   90.00
_cell.angle_gamma   90.00
#
_symmetry.space_group_name_H-M   'P 1'
#
loop_
_entity.id
_entity.type
_entity.pdbx_description
1 polymer ?
#
loop_
_entity_poly.entity_id
_entity_poly.type
_entity_poly.pdbx_seq_one_letter_code
_entity_poly.pdbx_strand_id
1 'polypeptide(L)' 'EAGVPFPSRLGQPAEYAQLAQMIVEHDYLNGETIRMDGALRMAPR' A
#
# COMPACT_ATOMS: atom_id res chain seq x y z
N GLU A 1 6.00 -14.02 12.54
CA GLU A 1 4.58 -13.79 12.21
C GLU A 1 4.41 -12.32 11.85
N ALA A 2 3.61 -12.00 10.84
CA ALA A 2 3.73 -10.79 10.03
C ALA A 2 3.71 -9.49 10.87
N GLY A 3 4.77 -8.70 10.80
CA GLY A 3 4.88 -7.41 11.49
C GLY A 3 4.00 -6.30 10.92
N VAL A 4 3.01 -6.62 10.07
CA VAL A 4 2.08 -5.67 9.47
C VAL A 4 0.99 -5.34 10.50
N PRO A 5 0.87 -4.09 10.98
CA PRO A 5 -0.11 -3.73 11.99
C PRO A 5 -1.55 -4.07 11.62
N PHE A 6 -2.08 -3.51 10.53
CA PHE A 6 -3.45 -3.78 10.08
C PHE A 6 -3.63 -3.42 8.60
N PRO A 7 -4.34 -4.26 7.81
CA PRO A 7 -4.79 -5.60 8.16
C PRO A 7 -3.60 -6.55 8.39
N SER A 8 -3.64 -7.36 9.45
CA SER A 8 -2.50 -8.19 9.89
C SER A 8 -2.27 -9.42 9.01
N ARG A 9 -2.01 -9.19 7.73
CA ARG A 9 -1.76 -10.18 6.68
C ARG A 9 -0.90 -9.56 5.58
N LEU A 10 -0.49 -10.38 4.63
CA LEU A 10 0.10 -9.88 3.39
C LEU A 10 -0.99 -9.21 2.53
N GLY A 11 -0.57 -8.17 1.79
CA GLY A 11 -1.40 -7.53 0.78
C GLY A 11 -1.71 -8.50 -0.36
N GLN A 12 -2.91 -8.41 -0.90
CA GLN A 12 -3.34 -9.18 -2.06
C GLN A 12 -3.06 -8.38 -3.34
N PRO A 13 -2.72 -9.03 -4.47
CA PRO A 13 -2.48 -8.33 -5.73
C PRO A 13 -3.65 -7.43 -6.17
N ALA A 14 -4.89 -7.84 -5.91
CA ALA A 14 -6.08 -7.07 -6.24
C ALA A 14 -6.15 -5.73 -5.48
N GLU A 15 -5.65 -5.66 -4.25
CA GLU A 15 -5.65 -4.42 -3.47
C GLU A 15 -4.65 -3.41 -4.03
N TYR A 16 -3.53 -3.88 -4.58
CA TYR A 16 -2.58 -3.01 -5.28
C TYR A 16 -3.16 -2.49 -6.61
N ALA A 17 -3.87 -3.36 -7.34
CA ALA A 17 -4.56 -2.96 -8.57
C ALA A 17 -5.60 -1.87 -8.32
N GLN A 18 -6.35 -1.93 -7.21
CA GLN A 18 -7.28 -0.88 -6.80
C GLN A 18 -6.59 0.47 -6.57
N LEU A 19 -5.42 0.46 -5.90
CA LEU A 19 -4.63 1.68 -5.73
C LEU A 19 -4.15 2.24 -7.08
N ALA A 20 -3.63 1.38 -7.96
CA ALA A 20 -3.17 1.80 -9.29
C ALA A 20 -4.30 2.40 -10.13
N GLN A 21 -5.48 1.77 -10.12
CA GLN A 21 -6.68 2.28 -10.80
C GLN A 21 -7.07 3.66 -10.28
N MET A 22 -7.13 3.84 -8.96
CA MET A 22 -7.46 5.13 -8.36
C MET A 22 -6.49 6.24 -8.78
N ILE A 23 -5.18 5.94 -8.83
CA ILE A 23 -4.16 6.91 -9.26
C ILE A 23 -4.39 7.33 -10.72
N VAL A 24 -4.66 6.38 -11.61
CA VAL A 24 -4.88 6.66 -13.05
C VAL A 24 -6.17 7.45 -13.29
N GLU A 25 -7.20 7.24 -12.47
CA GLU A 25 -8.50 7.90 -12.61
C GLU A 25 -8.56 9.31 -11.97
N HIS A 26 -7.57 9.70 -11.17
CA HIS A 26 -7.55 11.00 -10.47
C HIS A 26 -6.50 11.95 -11.07
N ASP A 27 -6.92 12.80 -12.00
CA ASP A 27 -6.07 13.77 -12.72
C ASP A 27 -5.27 14.74 -11.83
N TYR A 28 -5.69 14.93 -10.58
CA TYR A 28 -5.03 15.84 -9.64
C TYR A 28 -3.94 15.16 -8.79
N LEU A 29 -3.83 13.82 -8.82
CA LEU A 29 -2.75 13.10 -8.14
C LEU A 29 -1.49 13.16 -8.99
N ASN A 30 -0.49 13.88 -8.51
CA ASN A 30 0.77 14.06 -9.23
C ASN A 30 1.93 14.32 -8.26
N GLY A 31 3.11 13.80 -8.57
CA GLY A 31 4.33 14.06 -7.79
C GLY A 31 4.35 13.48 -6.37
N GLU A 32 3.52 12.48 -6.06
CA GLU A 32 3.34 11.94 -4.71
C GLU A 32 3.83 10.47 -4.59
N THR A 33 4.16 10.03 -3.37
CA THR A 33 4.50 8.63 -3.07
C THR A 33 3.52 8.05 -2.06
N ILE A 34 2.66 7.13 -2.49
CA ILE A 34 1.68 6.47 -1.63
C ILE A 34 2.22 5.12 -1.17
N ARG A 35 2.33 4.92 0.15
CA ARG A 35 2.70 3.62 0.74
C ARG A 35 1.45 2.77 0.98
N MET A 36 1.44 1.56 0.45
CA MET A 36 0.43 0.53 0.70
C MET A 36 1.07 -0.63 1.46
N ASP A 37 1.18 -0.50 2.78
CA ASP A 37 2.03 -1.38 3.60
C ASP A 37 1.40 -1.81 4.95
N GLY A 38 0.12 -1.53 5.15
CA GLY A 38 -0.59 -1.84 6.40
C GLY A 38 0.03 -1.20 7.65
N ALA A 39 0.69 -0.04 7.48
CA ALA A 39 1.45 0.71 8.49
C ALA A 39 2.76 0.04 8.96
N LEU A 40 3.27 -0.95 8.21
CA LEU A 40 4.53 -1.62 8.54
C LEU A 40 5.72 -0.63 8.55
N ARG A 41 6.62 -0.82 9.53
CA ARG A 41 7.98 -0.29 9.52
C ARG A 41 8.93 -1.47 9.65
N MET A 42 9.79 -1.66 8.66
CA MET A 42 10.76 -2.77 8.66
C MET A 42 11.85 -2.51 9.69
N ALA A 43 11.98 -3.41 10.66
CA ALA A 43 13.09 -3.41 11.61
C ALA A 43 14.36 -4.02 10.99
N PRO A 44 15.56 -3.62 11.44
CA PRO A 44 16.80 -4.31 11.08
C PRO A 44 16.76 -5.78 11.52
N ARG A 45 17.54 -6.62 10.81
CA ARG A 45 17.70 -8.06 11.12
C ARG A 45 19.03 -8.31 11.80
#